data_AF-B4SFR1-F1
#
_entry.id   AF-B4SFR1-F1
#
_cell.length_a   1.000
_cell.length_b   1.000
_cell.length_c   1.000
_cell.angle_alpha   90.00
_cell.angle_beta   90.00
_cell.angle_gamma   90.00
#
_symmetry.space_group_name_H-M   'P 1'
#
loop_
_entity.id
_entity.type
_entity.pdbx_description
1 polymer ?
#
loop_
_entity_poly.entity_id
_entity_poly.type
_entity_poly.pdbx_seq_one_letter_code
_entity_poly.pdbx_strand_id
1 'polypeptide(L)'
;MVFHTILRFLHIIFFASWFGTILASLFLLKALEEKLTSSEGNHEEYASLLRRFLKLETKVADVAVIGVILTGITLAALYHGWTIWIFVKSLLIVLQIALTIGYIMHSVRNISYPCSRQEFGNWYRLFGISLIMFTLVLMVTFFLL
;
A
#
# COMPACT_ATOMS: atom_id res chain seq x y z
N MET A 1 11.85 -13.92 25.56
CA MET A 1 10.42 -13.55 25.71
C MET A 1 10.16 -12.07 25.43
N VAL A 2 10.75 -11.11 26.17
CA VAL A 2 10.48 -9.66 25.98
C VAL A 2 10.79 -9.16 24.56
N PHE A 3 11.94 -9.54 24.00
CA PHE A 3 12.35 -9.14 22.65
C PHE A 3 11.34 -9.57 21.57
N HIS A 4 10.83 -10.80 21.63
CA HIS A 4 9.83 -11.29 20.68
C HIS A 4 8.49 -10.55 20.79
N THR A 5 8.05 -10.24 22.01
CA THR A 5 6.82 -9.48 22.24
C THR A 5 6.93 -8.07 21.67
N ILE A 6 8.07 -7.40 21.88
CA ILE A 6 8.35 -6.07 21.31
C ILE A 6 8.36 -6.14 19.78
N LEU A 7 9.05 -7.12 19.21
CA LEU A 7 9.14 -7.26 17.75
C LEU A 7 7.77 -7.51 17.11
N ARG A 8 6.94 -8.36 17.72
CA ARG A 8 5.56 -8.60 17.29
C ARG A 8 4.70 -7.35 17.43
N PHE A 9 4.85 -6.60 18.51
CA PHE A 9 4.12 -5.34 18.71
C PHE A 9 4.50 -4.31 17.65
N LEU A 10 5.79 -4.15 17.35
CA LEU A 10 6.28 -3.30 16.27
C LEU A 10 5.73 -3.74 14.91
N HIS A 11 5.73 -5.04 14.62
CA HIS A 11 5.15 -5.58 13.39
C HIS A 11 3.68 -5.19 13.24
N ILE A 12 2.89 -5.34 14.30
CA ILE A 12 1.47 -4.95 14.31
C ILE A 12 1.30 -3.44 14.10
N ILE A 13 2.10 -2.60 14.76
CA ILE A 13 2.04 -1.13 14.58
C ILE A 13 2.38 -0.73 13.16
N PHE A 14 3.45 -1.27 12.59
CA PHE A 14 3.85 -0.97 11.22
C PHE A 14 2.77 -1.43 10.24
N PHE A 15 2.19 -2.62 10.47
CA PHE A 15 1.10 -3.13 9.64
C PHE A 15 -0.14 -2.24 9.73
N ALA A 16 -0.57 -1.87 10.93
CA ALA A 16 -1.71 -0.99 11.14
C ALA A 16 -1.49 0.40 10.55
N SER A 17 -0.27 0.94 10.68
CA SER A 17 0.11 2.23 10.08
C SER A 17 0.04 2.17 8.56
N TRP A 18 0.60 1.13 7.94
CA TRP A 18 0.56 0.94 6.49
C TRP A 18 -0.86 0.73 5.96
N PHE A 19 -1.66 -0.12 6.62
CA PHE A 19 -3.03 -0.35 6.19
C PHE A 19 -3.90 0.90 6.39
N GLY A 20 -3.67 1.63 7.48
CA GLY A 20 -4.32 2.90 7.77
C GLY A 20 -4.05 3.97 6.73
N THR A 21 -2.81 4.10 6.22
CA THR A 21 -2.50 5.04 5.13
C THR A 21 -3.25 4.69 3.85
N ILE A 22 -3.31 3.40 3.49
CA ILE A 22 -4.06 2.93 2.32
C ILE A 22 -5.54 3.32 2.44
N LEU A 23 -6.17 3.07 3.59
CA LEU A 23 -7.58 3.43 3.82
C LEU A 23 -7.78 4.95 3.77
N ALA A 24 -6.90 5.73 4.39
CA ALA A 24 -6.97 7.19 4.35
C ALA A 24 -6.89 7.72 2.91
N SER A 25 -6.01 7.16 2.09
CA SER A 25 -5.90 7.49 0.66
C SER A 25 -7.18 7.18 -0.09
N LEU A 26 -7.81 6.01 0.16
CA LEU A 26 -9.07 5.64 -0.47
C LEU A 26 -10.21 6.59 -0.09
N PHE A 27 -10.34 6.96 1.19
CA PHE A 27 -11.35 7.91 1.66
C PHE A 27 -11.14 9.30 1.07
N LEU A 28 -9.89 9.79 1.03
CA LEU A 28 -9.58 11.08 0.44
C LEU A 28 -9.90 11.10 -1.05
N LEU A 29 -9.49 10.07 -1.79
CA LEU A 29 -9.81 9.95 -3.21
C LEU A 29 -11.31 9.93 -3.43
N LYS A 30 -12.07 9.19 -2.60
CA LYS A 30 -13.53 9.19 -2.69
C LYS A 30 -14.15 10.57 -2.44
N ALA A 31 -13.63 11.31 -1.46
CA ALA A 31 -14.09 12.65 -1.13
C ALA A 31 -13.77 13.68 -2.25
N LEU A 32 -12.64 13.49 -2.95
CA LEU A 32 -12.20 14.39 -4.02
C LEU A 32 -12.73 14.00 -5.41
N GLU A 33 -13.29 12.80 -5.58
CA GLU A 33 -13.76 12.27 -6.87
C GLU A 33 -14.65 13.28 -7.62
N GLU A 34 -15.67 13.81 -6.97
CA GLU A 34 -16.61 14.76 -7.60
C GLU A 34 -15.90 16.06 -8.00
N LYS A 35 -15.00 16.57 -7.14
CA LYS A 35 -14.28 17.84 -7.37
C LYS A 35 -13.18 17.73 -8.43
N LEU A 36 -12.66 16.52 -8.66
CA LEU A 36 -11.61 16.24 -9.64
C LEU A 36 -12.15 15.74 -10.99
N THR A 37 -13.45 15.43 -11.07
CA THR A 37 -14.11 14.93 -12.28
C THR A 37 -15.24 15.83 -12.80
N SER A 38 -15.70 16.81 -12.02
CA SER A 38 -16.64 17.83 -12.51
C SER A 38 -15.96 18.77 -13.52
N SER A 39 -16.75 19.43 -14.37
CA SER A 39 -16.27 20.51 -15.26
C SER A 39 -16.26 21.88 -14.59
N GLU A 40 -16.84 21.97 -13.39
CA GLU A 40 -17.00 23.20 -12.62
C GLU A 40 -16.25 23.05 -11.28
N GLY A 41 -15.36 24.00 -10.98
CA GLY A 41 -14.64 24.07 -9.72
C GLY A 41 -13.15 24.42 -9.85
N ASN A 42 -12.52 24.64 -8.70
CA ASN A 42 -11.08 24.97 -8.63
C ASN A 42 -10.22 23.70 -8.70
N HIS A 43 -10.20 23.03 -9.86
CA HIS A 43 -9.56 21.71 -10.03
C HIS A 43 -8.08 21.69 -9.69
N GLU A 44 -7.36 22.78 -9.97
CA GLU A 44 -5.93 22.88 -9.65
C GLU A 44 -5.68 22.84 -8.15
N GLU A 45 -6.53 23.48 -7.35
CA GLU A 45 -6.42 23.49 -5.89
C GLU A 45 -6.58 22.08 -5.32
N TYR A 46 -7.65 21.38 -5.71
CA TYR A 46 -7.89 19.99 -5.27
C TYR A 46 -6.84 19.01 -5.80
N ALA A 47 -6.35 19.21 -7.02
CA ALA A 47 -5.26 18.41 -7.58
C ALA A 47 -3.95 18.65 -6.83
N SER A 48 -3.67 19.89 -6.43
CA SER A 48 -2.50 20.24 -5.61
C SER A 48 -2.58 19.61 -4.22
N LEU A 49 -3.77 19.62 -3.60
CA LEU A 49 -4.04 18.99 -2.32
C LEU A 49 -3.81 17.49 -2.40
N LEU A 50 -4.38 16.83 -3.41
CA LEU A 50 -4.19 15.41 -3.65
C LEU A 50 -2.70 15.06 -3.83
N ARG A 51 -1.97 15.80 -4.65
CA ARG A 51 -0.52 15.58 -4.85
C ARG A 51 0.27 15.75 -3.56
N ARG A 52 -0.06 16.78 -2.76
CA ARG A 52 0.62 17.03 -1.48
C ARG A 52 0.32 15.94 -0.47
N PHE A 53 -0.94 15.50 -0.39
CA PHE A 53 -1.34 14.38 0.46
C PHE A 53 -0.62 13.10 0.04
N LEU A 54 -0.66 12.74 -1.24
CA LEU A 54 0.02 11.54 -1.75
C LEU A 54 1.52 11.56 -1.44
N LYS A 55 2.19 12.69 -1.60
CA LYS A 55 3.62 12.81 -1.26
C LYS A 55 3.91 12.55 0.23
N LEU A 56 3.04 13.02 1.12
CA LEU A 56 3.16 12.76 2.56
C LEU A 56 2.82 11.30 2.89
N GLU A 57 1.74 10.80 2.30
CA GLU A 57 1.25 9.45 2.49
C GLU A 57 2.26 8.42 2.02
N THR A 58 2.87 8.59 0.84
CA THR A 58 3.91 7.69 0.33
C THR A 58 5.07 7.60 1.32
N LYS A 59 5.49 8.71 1.93
CA LYS A 59 6.58 8.69 2.93
C LYS A 59 6.20 7.87 4.17
N VAL A 60 4.98 8.01 4.67
CA VAL A 60 4.50 7.25 5.84
C VAL A 60 4.30 5.78 5.48
N ALA A 61 3.68 5.51 4.33
CA ALA A 61 3.45 4.18 3.80
C ALA A 61 4.77 3.44 3.58
N ASP A 62 5.79 4.07 2.99
CA ASP A 62 7.11 3.47 2.75
C ASP A 62 7.78 3.03 4.06
N VAL A 63 7.82 3.92 5.05
CA VAL A 63 8.39 3.60 6.37
C VAL A 63 7.62 2.46 7.03
N ALA A 64 6.28 2.49 6.94
CA ALA A 64 5.44 1.45 7.50
C ALA A 64 5.64 0.10 6.80
N VAL A 65 5.67 0.06 5.46
CA VAL A 65 5.92 -1.16 4.66
C VAL A 65 7.29 -1.74 4.98
N ILE A 66 8.35 -0.92 4.96
CA ILE A 66 9.71 -1.37 5.29
C ILE A 66 9.73 -1.95 6.71
N GLY A 67 9.07 -1.29 7.66
CA GLY A 67 8.90 -1.77 9.02
C GLY A 67 8.22 -3.13 9.08
N VAL A 68 7.08 -3.32 8.39
CA VAL A 68 6.36 -4.61 8.29
C VAL A 68 7.29 -5.70 7.76
N ILE A 69 8.03 -5.42 6.69
CA ILE A 69 8.92 -6.39 6.04
C ILE A 69 10.05 -6.81 6.97
N LEU A 70 10.79 -5.84 7.51
CA LEU A 70 11.95 -6.12 8.36
C LEU A 70 11.53 -6.87 9.62
N THR A 71 10.46 -6.42 10.27
CA THR A 71 9.95 -7.09 11.48
C THR A 71 9.36 -8.46 11.16
N GLY A 72 8.68 -8.62 10.03
CA GLY A 72 8.09 -9.88 9.57
C GLY A 72 9.14 -10.93 9.22
N ILE A 73 10.17 -10.57 8.44
CA ILE A 73 11.29 -11.46 8.11
C ILE A 73 12.05 -11.85 9.38
N THR A 74 12.30 -10.89 10.27
CA THR A 74 13.00 -11.17 11.54
C THR A 74 12.17 -12.10 12.43
N LEU A 75 10.86 -11.90 12.53
CA LEU A 75 9.97 -12.83 13.24
C LEU A 75 10.00 -14.23 12.62
N ALA A 76 9.88 -14.32 11.29
CA ALA A 76 9.91 -15.60 10.59
C ALA A 76 11.22 -16.35 10.83
N ALA A 77 12.37 -15.67 10.73
CA ALA A 77 13.68 -16.24 10.98
C ALA A 77 13.86 -16.72 12.43
N LEU A 78 13.29 -15.99 13.40
CA LEU A 78 13.37 -16.36 14.83
C LEU A 78 12.47 -17.54 15.21
N TYR A 79 11.29 -17.67 14.60
CA TYR A 79 10.34 -18.75 14.92
C TYR A 79 10.60 -20.04 14.13
N HIS A 80 10.96 -19.92 12.84
CA HIS A 80 11.06 -21.06 11.93
C HIS A 80 12.47 -21.30 11.37
N GLY A 81 13.44 -20.44 11.68
CA GLY A 81 14.78 -20.49 11.08
C GLY A 81 14.80 -20.05 9.61
N TRP A 82 15.99 -19.95 9.02
CA TRP A 82 16.17 -19.58 7.62
C TRP A 82 15.82 -20.74 6.68
N THR A 83 14.54 -20.85 6.32
CA THR A 83 14.04 -21.86 5.38
C THR A 83 13.81 -21.28 3.99
N ILE A 84 13.74 -22.15 2.98
CA ILE A 84 13.43 -21.73 1.59
C ILE A 84 12.09 -20.97 1.52
N TRP A 85 11.15 -21.29 2.41
CA TRP A 85 9.85 -20.63 2.51
C TRP A 85 9.94 -19.16 2.91
N ILE A 86 10.93 -18.76 3.71
CA ILE A 86 11.16 -17.34 4.02
C ILE A 86 11.50 -16.56 2.75
N PHE A 87 12.31 -17.16 1.86
CA PHE A 87 12.68 -16.53 0.60
C PHE A 87 11.48 -16.45 -0.36
N VAL A 88 10.68 -17.52 -0.47
CA VAL A 88 9.46 -17.52 -1.29
C VAL A 88 8.47 -16.44 -0.84
N LYS A 89 8.21 -16.35 0.48
CA LYS A 89 7.31 -15.34 1.06
C LYS A 89 7.86 -13.92 0.85
N SER A 90 9.17 -13.73 1.03
CA SER A 90 9.82 -12.44 0.78
C SER A 90 9.75 -12.03 -0.70
N LEU A 91 9.92 -12.97 -1.63
CA LEU A 91 9.80 -12.73 -3.06
C LEU A 91 8.38 -12.29 -3.45
N LEU A 92 7.35 -12.89 -2.86
CA LEU A 92 5.96 -12.47 -3.07
C LEU A 92 5.71 -11.04 -2.61
N ILE A 93 6.30 -10.63 -1.49
CA ILE A 93 6.20 -9.25 -1.00
C ILE A 93 6.90 -8.28 -1.96
N VAL A 94 8.09 -8.61 -2.43
CA VAL A 94 8.81 -7.80 -3.44
C VAL A 94 7.99 -7.69 -4.72
N LEU A 95 7.40 -8.80 -5.18
CA LEU A 95 6.54 -8.82 -6.36
C LEU A 95 5.30 -7.94 -6.18
N GLN A 96 4.66 -7.97 -5.02
CA GLN A 96 3.53 -7.09 -4.70
C GLN A 96 3.94 -5.61 -4.83
N ILE A 97 5.06 -5.22 -4.23
CA ILE A 97 5.55 -3.84 -4.29
C ILE A 97 5.86 -3.44 -5.75
N ALA A 98 6.55 -4.30 -6.49
CA ALA A 98 6.91 -4.04 -7.88
C ALA A 98 5.67 -3.87 -8.77
N LEU A 99 4.64 -4.72 -8.61
CA LEU A 99 3.40 -4.63 -9.36
C LEU A 99 2.60 -3.36 -9.01
N THR A 100 2.52 -3.02 -7.72
CA THR A 100 1.85 -1.79 -7.27
C THR A 100 2.56 -0.54 -7.84
N ILE A 101 3.88 -0.44 -7.72
CA ILE A 101 4.65 0.68 -8.26
C ILE A 101 4.54 0.73 -9.79
N GLY A 102 4.64 -0.41 -10.47
CA GLY A 102 4.49 -0.50 -11.92
C GLY A 102 3.14 0.02 -12.39
N TYR A 103 2.06 -0.35 -11.71
CA TYR A 103 0.72 0.16 -12.01
C TYR A 103 0.61 1.66 -11.77
N ILE A 104 1.18 2.18 -10.66
CA ILE A 104 1.20 3.62 -10.38
C ILE A 104 1.89 4.38 -11.50
N MET A 105 3.09 3.93 -11.91
CA MET A 105 3.87 4.59 -12.95
C MET A 105 3.15 4.58 -14.31
N HIS A 106 2.44 3.51 -14.63
CA HIS A 106 1.77 3.36 -15.92
C HIS A 106 0.41 4.07 -15.98
N SER A 107 -0.44 3.88 -14.98
CA SER A 107 -1.88 4.21 -15.05
C SER A 107 -2.34 5.35 -14.17
N VAL A 108 -1.58 5.70 -13.13
CA VAL A 108 -2.00 6.70 -12.13
C VAL A 108 -1.21 8.00 -12.26
N ARG A 109 0.10 7.91 -12.47
CA ARG A 109 0.99 9.09 -12.56
C ARG A 109 0.63 10.03 -13.71
N ASN A 110 0.07 9.49 -14.79
CA ASN A 110 -0.27 10.24 -16.00
C ASN A 110 -1.65 10.89 -15.98
N ILE A 111 -2.40 10.77 -14.87
CA ILE A 111 -3.73 11.40 -14.75
C ILE A 111 -3.56 12.92 -14.64
N SER A 112 -4.07 13.64 -15.65
CA SER A 112 -4.24 15.09 -15.63
C SER A 112 -5.63 15.46 -15.13
N TYR A 113 -5.74 16.51 -14.31
CA TYR A 113 -7.02 16.99 -13.78
C TYR A 113 -7.45 18.28 -14.50
N PRO A 114 -8.76 18.48 -14.75
CA PRO A 114 -9.87 17.57 -14.47
C PRO A 114 -9.79 16.29 -15.33
N CYS A 115 -10.17 15.14 -14.76
CA CYS A 115 -10.12 13.84 -15.42
C CYS A 115 -11.53 13.25 -15.58
N SER A 116 -11.71 12.33 -16.52
CA SER A 116 -12.97 11.59 -16.62
C SER A 116 -13.14 10.64 -15.43
N ARG A 117 -14.39 10.30 -15.07
CA ARG A 117 -14.66 9.26 -14.04
C ARG A 117 -14.01 7.91 -14.38
N GLN A 118 -13.86 7.61 -15.67
CA GLN A 118 -13.20 6.38 -16.12
C GLN A 118 -11.70 6.39 -15.82
N GLU A 119 -11.02 7.52 -16.04
CA GLU A 119 -9.60 7.69 -15.67
C GLU A 119 -9.42 7.71 -14.15
N PHE A 120 -10.34 8.36 -13.42
CA PHE A 120 -10.35 8.33 -11.96
C PHE A 120 -10.48 6.90 -11.41
N GLY A 121 -11.20 6.03 -12.14
CA GLY A 121 -11.33 4.60 -11.85
C GLY A 121 -10.01 3.84 -11.71
N ASN A 122 -8.91 4.33 -12.32
CA ASN A 122 -7.59 3.71 -12.18
C ASN A 122 -7.06 3.77 -10.73
N TRP A 123 -7.45 4.77 -9.94
CA TRP A 123 -7.15 4.80 -8.50
C TRP A 123 -7.80 3.62 -7.77
N TYR A 124 -9.08 3.36 -8.02
CA TYR A 124 -9.79 2.24 -7.38
C TYR A 124 -9.23 0.88 -7.82
N ARG A 125 -8.81 0.75 -9.08
CA ARG A 125 -8.12 -0.45 -9.59
C ARG A 125 -6.78 -0.67 -8.89
N LEU A 126 -5.99 0.37 -8.63
CA LEU A 126 -4.75 0.26 -7.86
C LEU A 126 -5.00 -0.34 -6.47
N PHE A 127 -6.03 0.13 -5.76
CA PHE A 127 -6.40 -0.44 -4.46
C PHE A 127 -6.87 -1.89 -4.59
N GLY A 128 -7.67 -2.20 -5.61
CA GLY A 128 -8.13 -3.57 -5.87
C GLY A 128 -6.96 -4.54 -6.11
N ILE A 129 -6.01 -4.18 -6.98
CA ILE A 129 -4.80 -4.97 -7.24
C ILE A 129 -4.00 -5.16 -5.94
N SER A 130 -3.80 -4.09 -5.19
CA SER A 130 -3.03 -4.15 -3.93
C SER A 130 -3.73 -5.03 -2.88
N LEU A 131 -5.06 -5.00 -2.78
CA LEU A 131 -5.84 -5.83 -1.85
C LEU A 131 -5.84 -7.30 -2.25
N ILE A 132 -5.93 -7.60 -3.56
CA ILE A 132 -5.82 -8.97 -4.08
C ILE A 132 -4.43 -9.54 -3.78
N MET A 133 -3.37 -8.79 -4.08
CA MET A 133 -2.00 -9.21 -3.80
C MET A 133 -1.77 -9.41 -2.30
N PHE A 134 -2.29 -8.50 -1.47
CA PHE A 134 -2.24 -8.65 -0.02
C PHE A 134 -2.95 -9.92 0.45
N THR A 135 -4.15 -10.20 -0.07
CA THR A 135 -4.89 -11.43 0.23
C THR A 135 -4.12 -12.67 -0.18
N LEU A 136 -3.48 -12.65 -1.36
CA LEU A 136 -2.63 -13.74 -1.84
C LEU A 136 -1.42 -13.95 -0.91
N VAL A 137 -0.74 -12.89 -0.50
CA VAL A 137 0.38 -12.96 0.44
C VAL A 137 -0.07 -13.54 1.78
N LEU A 138 -1.23 -13.12 2.31
CA LEU A 138 -1.79 -13.72 3.53
C LEU A 138 -2.07 -15.21 3.33
N MET A 139 -2.70 -15.58 2.22
CA MET A 139 -3.05 -16.98 1.94
C MET A 139 -1.79 -17.85 1.91
N VAL A 140 -0.76 -17.44 1.17
CA VAL A 140 0.51 -18.17 1.11
C VAL A 140 1.22 -18.17 2.46
N THR A 141 1.17 -17.06 3.19
CA THR A 141 1.86 -16.97 4.49
C THR A 141 1.27 -17.90 5.54
N PHE A 142 -0.06 -18.01 5.60
CA PHE A 142 -0.77 -18.80 6.60
C PHE A 142 -1.06 -20.25 6.20
N PHE A 143 -1.27 -20.53 4.91
CA PHE A 143 -1.71 -21.85 4.44
C PHE A 143 -0.63 -22.65 3.68
N LEU A 144 0.42 -22.01 3.16
CA LEU A 144 1.60 -22.73 2.67
C LEU A 144 2.67 -22.77 3.79
N LEU A 145 2.81 -23.97 4.36
CA LEU A 145 3.69 -24.30 5.48
C LEU A 145 5.06 -24.78 4.99
#